data_AF-A0A7D6ZMM1-F1
#
_entry.id   AF-A0A7D6ZMM1-F1
#
_cell.length_a   1.000
_cell.length_b   1.000
_cell.length_c   1.000
_cell.angle_alpha   90.00
_cell.angle_beta   90.00
_cell.angle_gamma   90.00
#
_symmetry.space_group_name_H-M   'P 1'
#
loop_
_entity.id
_entity.type
_entity.pdbx_description
1 polymer ?
#
loop_
_entity_poly.entity_id
_entity_poly.type
_entity_poly.pdbx_seq_one_letter_code
_entity_poly.pdbx_strand_id
1 'polypeptide(L)'
;MATSTTAAEVINHFTALGTKTQSELDRWIARPSREHVAETVLAHVTRTPYIIAADDIATLRTAHPLGEIRPEQAYRIPGIKNWYPAYAFTHLFHQMLEEHGKVFTWNEFRDWAQAPKVRDRLWEPAQEQIRTVVRNGADAAVAHAAMQWRIGIFYYSFLRELYVIARFREHGLAMLCHPLADALFRADTWCNNVIVELYIPNPTFKTVTAGRKFKTRTYFADQPQFDVVELTMPAQHSFGELHVPAPETIEHAAARIQTALHRSHAA
;
A
#
# COMPACT_ATOMS: atom_id res chain seq x y z
N MET A 1 -14.68 16.13 9.31
CA MET A 1 -13.86 15.02 8.78
C MET A 1 -12.60 14.91 9.63
N ALA A 2 -12.13 13.72 9.94
CA ALA A 2 -10.86 13.55 10.66
C ALA A 2 -9.72 14.23 9.87
N THR A 3 -8.86 14.96 10.58
CA THR A 3 -7.71 15.67 10.00
C THR A 3 -6.43 14.88 10.14
N SER A 4 -6.44 13.82 10.95
CA SER A 4 -5.33 12.90 11.13
C SER A 4 -5.81 11.51 11.57
N THR A 5 -4.95 10.51 11.42
CA THR A 5 -5.13 9.17 11.99
C THR A 5 -3.82 8.66 12.56
N THR A 6 -3.87 8.20 13.79
CA THR A 6 -2.75 7.65 14.55
C THR A 6 -2.81 6.13 14.59
N ALA A 7 -1.69 5.47 14.87
CA ALA A 7 -1.69 4.03 15.09
C ALA A 7 -2.60 3.59 16.26
N ALA A 8 -2.72 4.40 17.31
CA ALA A 8 -3.59 4.08 18.45
C ALA A 8 -5.08 4.02 18.05
N GLU A 9 -5.53 4.95 17.19
CA GLU A 9 -6.89 4.92 16.64
C GLU A 9 -7.11 3.70 15.76
N VAL A 10 -6.12 3.32 14.95
CA VAL A 10 -6.16 2.12 14.11
C VAL A 10 -6.26 0.85 14.94
N ILE A 11 -5.45 0.74 16.00
CA ILE A 11 -5.45 -0.40 16.91
C ILE A 11 -6.81 -0.51 17.58
N ASN A 12 -7.28 0.57 18.21
CA ASN A 12 -8.58 0.60 18.86
C ASN A 12 -9.71 0.22 17.90
N HIS A 13 -9.68 0.73 16.67
CA HIS A 13 -10.70 0.45 15.68
C HIS A 13 -10.73 -1.03 15.27
N PHE A 14 -9.59 -1.62 14.91
CA PHE A 14 -9.55 -2.96 14.31
C PHE A 14 -9.36 -4.10 15.31
N THR A 15 -8.92 -3.85 16.54
CA THR A 15 -8.64 -4.90 17.53
C THR A 15 -9.57 -4.92 18.74
N ALA A 16 -10.35 -3.85 18.99
CA ALA A 16 -11.17 -3.76 20.21
C ALA A 16 -12.11 -4.95 20.44
N LEU A 17 -12.64 -5.56 19.38
CA LEU A 17 -13.56 -6.71 19.47
C LEU A 17 -13.01 -7.98 18.81
N GLY A 18 -11.80 -7.93 18.25
CA GLY A 18 -11.23 -9.01 17.42
C GLY A 18 -10.07 -9.72 18.08
N THR A 19 -10.28 -10.96 18.49
CA THR A 19 -9.19 -11.81 19.03
C THR A 19 -8.13 -12.09 17.99
N LYS A 20 -8.55 -12.26 16.73
CA LYS A 20 -7.64 -12.55 15.61
C LYS A 20 -6.79 -11.34 15.25
N THR A 21 -7.40 -10.17 15.10
CA THR A 21 -6.66 -8.94 14.76
C THR A 21 -5.74 -8.50 15.90
N GLN A 22 -6.15 -8.67 17.16
CA GLN A 22 -5.27 -8.47 18.31
C GLN A 22 -4.07 -9.42 18.28
N SER A 23 -4.30 -10.72 18.05
CA SER A 23 -3.22 -11.72 17.96
C SER A 23 -2.24 -11.44 16.81
N GLU A 24 -2.73 -10.94 15.66
CA GLU A 24 -1.87 -10.52 14.55
C GLU A 24 -1.05 -9.28 14.91
N LEU A 25 -1.63 -8.31 15.61
CA LEU A 25 -0.92 -7.12 16.10
C LEU A 25 0.20 -7.51 17.07
N ASP A 26 -0.10 -8.30 18.09
CA ASP A 26 0.87 -8.74 19.09
C ASP A 26 2.03 -9.47 18.43
N ARG A 27 1.73 -10.39 17.51
CA ARG A 27 2.75 -11.11 16.73
C ARG A 27 3.57 -10.17 15.86
N TRP A 28 2.96 -9.15 15.27
CA TRP A 28 3.65 -8.19 14.40
C TRP A 28 4.59 -7.27 15.19
N ILE A 29 4.16 -6.78 16.36
CA ILE A 29 4.99 -5.98 17.27
C ILE A 29 6.17 -6.80 17.78
N ALA A 30 5.93 -8.06 18.17
CA ALA A 30 6.95 -8.94 18.74
C ALA A 30 7.85 -9.63 17.68
N ARG A 31 7.86 -9.18 16.41
CA ARG A 31 8.68 -9.81 15.37
C ARG A 31 10.16 -9.59 15.64
N PRO A 32 10.96 -10.66 15.83
CA PRO A 32 12.39 -10.52 16.06
C PRO A 32 13.08 -9.76 14.94
N SER A 33 13.99 -8.85 15.29
CA SER A 33 14.78 -8.04 14.36
C SER A 33 13.95 -7.06 13.51
N ARG A 34 12.72 -6.75 13.92
CA ARG A 34 11.82 -5.77 13.27
C ARG A 34 11.17 -4.83 14.28
N GLU A 35 11.68 -4.77 15.50
CA GLU A 35 11.18 -3.94 16.60
C GLU A 35 11.16 -2.46 16.19
N HIS A 36 12.27 -1.99 15.58
CA HIS A 36 12.40 -0.63 15.04
C HIS A 36 11.36 -0.29 13.95
N VAL A 37 10.92 -1.28 13.17
CA VAL A 37 9.85 -1.09 12.16
C VAL A 37 8.52 -0.86 12.88
N ALA A 38 8.24 -1.66 13.91
CA ALA A 38 7.04 -1.51 14.70
C ALA A 38 6.99 -0.15 15.39
N GLU A 39 8.07 0.26 16.05
CA GLU A 39 8.21 1.59 16.67
C GLU A 39 7.94 2.72 15.67
N THR A 40 8.55 2.65 14.48
CA THR A 40 8.37 3.67 13.43
C THR A 40 6.93 3.78 12.96
N VAL A 41 6.27 2.64 12.70
CA VAL A 41 4.90 2.61 12.18
C VAL A 41 3.88 2.96 13.27
N LEU A 42 4.14 2.60 14.53
CA LEU A 42 3.30 3.00 15.67
C LEU A 42 3.41 4.50 15.99
N ALA A 43 4.55 5.12 15.72
CA ALA A 43 4.74 6.56 15.84
C ALA A 43 4.20 7.35 14.63
N HIS A 44 3.77 6.67 13.56
CA HIS A 44 3.27 7.32 12.35
C HIS A 44 1.93 8.02 12.62
N VAL A 45 1.74 9.16 11.96
CA VAL A 45 0.48 9.90 11.96
C VAL A 45 0.14 10.24 10.52
N THR A 46 -0.93 9.64 10.00
CA THR A 46 -1.46 9.96 8.67
C THR A 46 -2.16 11.32 8.71
N ARG A 47 -1.80 12.23 7.81
CA ARG A 47 -2.45 13.54 7.63
C ARG A 47 -2.53 13.91 6.15
N THR A 48 -1.40 13.77 5.46
CA THR A 48 -1.21 14.23 4.09
C THR A 48 -2.18 13.56 3.10
N PRO A 49 -2.46 12.24 3.16
CA PRO A 49 -3.48 11.62 2.31
C PRO A 49 -4.87 12.27 2.37
N TYR A 50 -5.19 12.98 3.46
CA TYR A 50 -6.53 13.54 3.66
C TYR A 50 -6.73 14.92 3.02
N ILE A 51 -5.64 15.54 2.57
CA ILE A 51 -5.66 16.86 1.92
C ILE A 51 -5.26 16.81 0.44
N ILE A 52 -4.78 15.65 -0.04
CA ILE A 52 -4.46 15.44 -1.45
C ILE A 52 -5.74 15.32 -2.27
N ALA A 53 -5.82 16.06 -3.38
CA ALA A 53 -6.87 15.92 -4.36
C ALA A 53 -6.55 14.79 -5.35
N ALA A 54 -7.56 14.18 -5.96
CA ALA A 54 -7.34 13.15 -6.97
C ALA A 54 -6.57 13.72 -8.19
N ASP A 55 -6.82 14.98 -8.52
CA ASP A 55 -6.14 15.70 -9.60
C ASP A 55 -4.65 15.89 -9.36
N ASP A 56 -4.18 16.04 -8.11
CA ASP A 56 -2.74 16.13 -7.79
C ASP A 56 -1.99 14.87 -8.23
N ILE A 57 -2.69 13.74 -8.21
CA ILE A 57 -2.15 12.42 -8.58
C ILE A 57 -2.31 12.16 -10.07
N ALA A 58 -3.49 12.46 -10.63
CA ALA A 58 -3.76 12.27 -12.07
C ALA A 58 -2.90 13.17 -12.96
N THR A 59 -2.55 14.36 -12.46
CA THR A 59 -1.71 15.32 -13.19
C THR A 59 -0.22 15.18 -12.89
N LEU A 60 0.16 14.35 -11.90
CA LEU A 60 1.55 14.14 -11.49
C LEU A 60 2.44 13.78 -12.69
N ARG A 61 3.43 14.63 -12.96
CA ARG A 61 4.46 14.37 -13.97
C ARG A 61 5.69 13.83 -13.26
N THR A 62 5.99 12.56 -13.47
CA THR A 62 7.13 11.87 -12.87
C THR A 62 7.90 11.09 -13.92
N ALA A 63 9.21 10.93 -13.72
CA ALA A 63 9.99 9.95 -14.48
C ALA A 63 9.33 8.57 -14.34
N HIS A 64 9.33 7.80 -15.43
CA HIS A 64 8.74 6.46 -15.41
C HIS A 64 9.55 5.56 -14.48
N PRO A 65 8.99 5.12 -13.32
CA PRO A 65 9.72 4.30 -12.34
C PRO A 65 10.19 2.97 -12.93
N LEU A 66 9.54 2.45 -13.98
CA LEU A 66 9.94 1.18 -14.61
C LEU A 66 10.92 1.39 -15.78
N GLY A 67 11.24 2.63 -16.18
CA GLY A 67 12.15 2.89 -17.30
C GLY A 67 11.72 2.16 -18.57
N GLU A 68 12.62 1.41 -19.22
CA GLU A 68 12.31 0.55 -20.37
C GLU A 68 12.21 -0.94 -19.99
N ILE A 69 12.13 -1.23 -18.69
CA ILE A 69 12.25 -2.57 -18.14
C ILE A 69 10.97 -3.34 -18.43
N ARG A 70 11.07 -4.51 -19.05
CA ARG A 70 9.90 -5.37 -19.30
C ARG A 70 9.64 -6.32 -18.13
N PRO A 71 8.37 -6.70 -17.86
CA PRO A 71 8.04 -7.67 -16.80
C PRO A 71 8.85 -8.97 -16.89
N GLU A 72 9.07 -9.49 -18.09
CA GLU A 72 9.80 -10.73 -18.33
C GLU A 72 11.27 -10.62 -17.96
N GLN A 73 11.85 -9.42 -18.03
CA GLN A 73 13.24 -9.18 -17.60
C GLN A 73 13.30 -9.07 -16.07
N ALA A 74 12.42 -8.28 -15.47
CA ALA A 74 12.41 -8.07 -14.03
C ALA A 74 12.10 -9.34 -13.23
N TYR A 75 11.19 -10.19 -13.73
CA TYR A 75 10.80 -11.41 -13.03
C TYR A 75 11.78 -12.57 -13.20
N ARG A 76 12.83 -12.43 -14.02
CA ARG A 76 13.92 -13.44 -14.18
C ARG A 76 14.82 -13.57 -12.97
N ILE A 77 14.76 -12.64 -12.01
CA ILE A 77 15.57 -12.70 -10.78
C ILE A 77 14.67 -13.04 -9.58
N PRO A 78 14.44 -14.33 -9.28
CA PRO A 78 13.55 -14.75 -8.19
C PRO A 78 13.91 -14.14 -6.84
N GLY A 79 15.21 -13.96 -6.58
CA GLY A 79 15.72 -13.36 -5.34
C GLY A 79 15.26 -11.90 -5.14
N ILE A 80 15.05 -11.14 -6.21
CA ILE A 80 14.53 -9.76 -6.14
C ILE A 80 13.00 -9.77 -6.21
N LYS A 81 12.42 -10.59 -7.09
CA LYS A 81 10.96 -10.76 -7.20
C LYS A 81 10.31 -11.08 -5.85
N ASN A 82 10.95 -11.95 -5.08
CA ASN A 82 10.48 -12.41 -3.76
C ASN A 82 11.17 -11.70 -2.60
N TRP A 83 11.84 -10.57 -2.85
CA TRP A 83 12.46 -9.78 -1.79
C TRP A 83 11.40 -9.01 -1.01
N TYR A 84 11.54 -9.05 0.32
CA TYR A 84 10.69 -8.37 1.30
C TYR A 84 11.58 -7.71 2.36
N PRO A 85 11.89 -6.40 2.23
CA PRO A 85 12.68 -5.69 3.23
C PRO A 85 12.01 -5.70 4.62
N ALA A 86 12.78 -5.30 5.64
CA ALA A 86 12.25 -5.14 7.01
C ALA A 86 11.10 -4.13 7.02
N TYR A 87 11.35 -2.93 6.48
CA TYR A 87 10.31 -1.95 6.16
C TYR A 87 9.58 -2.36 4.89
N ALA A 88 8.25 -2.52 4.96
CA ALA A 88 7.44 -2.66 3.76
C ALA A 88 7.48 -1.35 2.95
N PHE A 89 7.38 -1.44 1.62
CA PHE A 89 7.40 -0.25 0.75
C PHE A 89 6.31 0.76 1.12
N THR A 90 5.11 0.29 1.46
CA THR A 90 4.00 1.12 1.95
C THR A 90 4.39 2.00 3.15
N HIS A 91 5.14 1.47 4.13
CA HIS A 91 5.59 2.23 5.29
C HIS A 91 6.47 3.41 4.88
N LEU A 92 7.37 3.18 3.92
CA LEU A 92 8.32 4.17 3.46
C LEU A 92 7.65 5.23 2.59
N PHE A 93 6.68 4.83 1.76
CA PHE A 93 5.91 5.78 0.96
C PHE A 93 5.02 6.67 1.82
N HIS A 94 4.33 6.10 2.81
CA HIS A 94 3.58 6.89 3.79
C HIS A 94 4.50 7.84 4.57
N GLN A 95 5.66 7.35 5.05
CA GLN A 95 6.62 8.21 5.75
C GLN A 95 7.09 9.37 4.87
N MET A 96 7.48 9.11 3.62
CA MET A 96 7.89 10.16 2.70
C MET A 96 6.74 11.14 2.44
N LEU A 97 5.52 10.63 2.22
CA LEU A 97 4.35 11.48 1.97
C LEU A 97 4.13 12.47 3.10
N GLU A 98 4.19 12.01 4.35
CA GLU A 98 4.01 12.87 5.52
C GLU A 98 5.17 13.85 5.74
N GLU A 99 6.41 13.43 5.49
CA GLU A 99 7.57 14.34 5.56
C GLU A 99 7.52 15.41 4.46
N HIS A 100 6.99 15.06 3.28
CA HIS A 100 6.93 15.95 2.13
C HIS A 100 5.69 16.86 2.12
N GLY A 101 4.59 16.42 2.74
CA GLY A 101 3.33 17.15 2.85
C GLY A 101 2.54 17.27 1.54
N LYS A 102 2.92 16.53 0.50
CA LYS A 102 2.25 16.49 -0.81
C LYS A 102 2.60 15.22 -1.58
N VAL A 103 1.88 14.95 -2.67
CA VAL A 103 2.24 13.89 -3.62
C VAL A 103 3.67 14.12 -4.13
N PHE A 104 4.46 13.06 -4.22
CA PHE A 104 5.85 13.10 -4.65
C PHE A 104 6.08 12.30 -5.91
N THR A 105 7.05 12.73 -6.71
CA THR A 105 7.55 12.06 -7.91
C THR A 105 8.49 10.90 -7.57
N TRP A 106 8.73 10.04 -8.55
CA TRP A 106 9.67 8.93 -8.45
C TRP A 106 11.10 9.41 -8.16
N ASN A 107 11.53 10.51 -8.78
CA ASN A 107 12.87 11.05 -8.56
C ASN A 107 13.01 11.58 -7.13
N GLU A 108 12.01 12.32 -6.63
CA GLU A 108 12.01 12.78 -5.23
C GLU A 108 12.08 11.59 -4.26
N PHE A 109 11.35 10.50 -4.54
CA PHE A 109 11.42 9.29 -3.71
C PHE A 109 12.81 8.64 -3.76
N ARG A 110 13.43 8.56 -4.94
CA ARG A 110 14.79 8.00 -5.07
C ARG A 110 15.82 8.83 -4.32
N ASP A 111 15.72 10.15 -4.38
CA ASP A 111 16.65 11.05 -3.68
C ASP A 111 16.43 10.96 -2.17
N TRP A 112 15.16 10.97 -1.73
CA TRP A 112 14.80 10.76 -0.33
C TRP A 112 15.31 9.42 0.20
N ALA A 113 15.10 8.32 -0.53
CA ALA A 113 15.54 6.98 -0.11
C ALA A 113 17.07 6.84 0.01
N GLN A 114 17.84 7.69 -0.68
CA GLN A 114 19.31 7.74 -0.58
C GLN A 114 19.80 8.63 0.56
N ALA A 115 18.94 9.47 1.14
CA ALA A 115 19.32 10.41 2.18
C ALA A 115 19.75 9.69 3.47
N PRO A 116 20.77 10.20 4.20
CA PRO A 116 21.34 9.51 5.37
C PRO A 116 20.33 9.06 6.43
N LYS A 117 19.22 9.80 6.59
CA LYS A 117 18.18 9.53 7.60
C LYS A 117 17.39 8.22 7.36
N VAL A 118 17.27 7.80 6.10
CA VAL A 118 16.38 6.69 5.70
C VAL A 118 17.07 5.66 4.79
N ARG A 119 18.33 5.92 4.43
CA ARG A 119 19.15 5.10 3.54
C ARG A 119 19.27 3.65 4.00
N ASP A 120 19.39 3.43 5.30
CA ASP A 120 19.48 2.12 5.96
C ASP A 120 18.17 1.32 5.88
N ARG A 121 17.02 2.01 5.68
CA ARG A 121 15.68 1.37 5.66
C ARG A 121 15.31 0.75 4.32
N LEU A 122 15.88 1.26 3.22
CA LEU A 122 15.58 0.78 1.87
C LEU A 122 16.79 0.72 0.94
N TRP A 123 17.52 1.82 0.79
CA TRP A 123 18.56 1.91 -0.23
C TRP A 123 19.67 0.88 0.00
N GLU A 124 20.24 0.85 1.20
CA GLU A 124 21.29 -0.12 1.54
C GLU A 124 20.80 -1.57 1.48
N PRO A 125 19.64 -1.93 2.06
CA PRO A 125 19.05 -3.26 1.88
C PRO A 125 18.84 -3.65 0.40
N ALA A 126 18.40 -2.71 -0.44
CA ALA A 126 18.21 -2.96 -1.87
C ALA A 126 19.55 -3.21 -2.58
N GLN A 127 20.57 -2.40 -2.30
CA GLN A 127 21.92 -2.59 -2.85
C GLN A 127 22.54 -3.90 -2.38
N GLU A 128 22.34 -4.30 -1.12
CA GLU A 128 22.84 -5.59 -0.63
C GLU A 128 22.11 -6.77 -1.28
N GLN A 129 20.81 -6.66 -1.51
CA GLN A 129 20.07 -7.69 -2.23
C GLN A 129 20.55 -7.82 -3.67
N ILE A 130 20.83 -6.69 -4.36
CA ILE A 130 21.42 -6.68 -5.70
C ILE A 130 22.79 -7.37 -5.67
N ARG A 131 23.70 -6.98 -4.76
CA ARG A 131 25.01 -7.62 -4.63
C ARG A 131 24.90 -9.12 -4.39
N THR A 132 23.93 -9.55 -3.57
CA THR A 132 23.70 -10.96 -3.27
C THR A 132 23.29 -11.76 -4.50
N VAL A 133 22.33 -11.28 -5.30
CA VAL A 133 21.94 -12.01 -6.51
C VAL A 133 23.02 -11.99 -7.59
N VAL A 134 23.81 -10.91 -7.67
CA VAL A 134 24.96 -10.81 -8.61
C VAL A 134 26.06 -11.79 -8.22
N ARG A 135 26.41 -11.89 -6.92
CA ARG A 135 27.34 -12.91 -6.42
C ARG A 135 26.87 -14.34 -6.75
N ASN A 136 25.56 -14.55 -6.85
CA ASN A 136 24.96 -15.82 -7.22
C ASN A 136 24.79 -16.01 -8.75
N GLY A 137 25.46 -15.19 -9.56
CA GLY A 137 25.55 -15.37 -11.02
C GLY A 137 24.52 -14.58 -11.84
N ALA A 138 23.73 -13.69 -11.23
CA ALA A 138 22.89 -12.77 -12.01
C ALA A 138 23.73 -11.68 -12.69
N ASP A 139 23.33 -11.27 -13.89
CA ASP A 139 23.87 -10.07 -14.51
C ASP A 139 23.53 -8.82 -13.68
N ALA A 140 24.52 -7.95 -13.48
CA ALA A 140 24.38 -6.78 -12.62
C ALA A 140 23.34 -5.78 -13.15
N ALA A 141 23.33 -5.50 -14.46
CA ALA A 141 22.38 -4.57 -15.05
C ALA A 141 20.95 -5.12 -14.95
N VAL A 142 20.75 -6.42 -15.19
CA VAL A 142 19.47 -7.10 -15.00
C VAL A 142 19.02 -7.07 -13.53
N ALA A 143 19.93 -7.25 -12.57
CA ALA A 143 19.60 -7.19 -11.15
C ALA A 143 19.18 -5.78 -10.71
N HIS A 144 19.88 -4.73 -11.17
CA HIS A 144 19.49 -3.34 -10.93
C HIS A 144 18.12 -3.02 -11.53
N ALA A 145 17.88 -3.42 -12.78
CA ALA A 145 16.58 -3.27 -13.43
C ALA A 145 15.47 -4.01 -12.68
N ALA A 146 15.69 -5.26 -12.27
CA ALA A 146 14.72 -6.02 -11.50
C ALA A 146 14.38 -5.33 -10.15
N MET A 147 15.36 -4.73 -9.48
CA MET A 147 15.13 -4.00 -8.24
C MET A 147 14.34 -2.71 -8.47
N GLN A 148 14.73 -1.92 -9.49
CA GLN A 148 13.99 -0.72 -9.89
C GLN A 148 12.54 -1.07 -10.22
N TRP A 149 12.30 -2.10 -11.04
CA TRP A 149 10.98 -2.60 -11.34
C TRP A 149 10.21 -2.95 -10.07
N ARG A 150 10.83 -3.74 -9.18
CA ARG A 150 10.21 -4.20 -7.93
C ARG A 150 9.74 -3.04 -7.08
N ILE A 151 10.53 -1.99 -6.90
CA ILE A 151 10.14 -0.83 -6.09
C ILE A 151 9.12 0.03 -6.86
N GLY A 152 9.34 0.23 -8.16
CA GLY A 152 8.49 1.04 -9.02
C GLY A 152 7.05 0.56 -9.12
N ILE A 153 6.82 -0.76 -9.17
CA ILE A 153 5.45 -1.31 -9.17
C ILE A 153 4.70 -1.01 -7.87
N PHE A 154 5.37 -1.00 -6.71
CA PHE A 154 4.72 -0.62 -5.46
C PHE A 154 4.48 0.88 -5.38
N TYR A 155 5.39 1.70 -5.92
CA TYR A 155 5.18 3.15 -6.00
C TYR A 155 3.91 3.47 -6.80
N TYR A 156 3.69 2.81 -7.94
CA TYR A 156 2.44 2.97 -8.68
C TYR A 156 1.20 2.46 -7.95
N SER A 157 1.30 1.35 -7.22
CA SER A 157 0.20 0.89 -6.38
C SER A 157 -0.15 1.91 -5.30
N PHE A 158 0.85 2.48 -4.65
CA PHE A 158 0.67 3.51 -3.62
C PHE A 158 0.00 4.77 -4.17
N LEU A 159 0.45 5.29 -5.32
CA LEU A 159 -0.20 6.45 -5.95
C LEU A 159 -1.67 6.17 -6.31
N ARG A 160 -1.96 4.95 -6.77
CA ARG A 160 -3.33 4.53 -7.08
C ARG A 160 -4.21 4.43 -5.83
N GLU A 161 -3.68 3.91 -4.74
CA GLU A 161 -4.35 3.88 -3.43
C GLU A 161 -4.71 5.30 -2.97
N LEU A 162 -3.76 6.24 -3.04
CA LEU A 162 -4.01 7.65 -2.73
C LEU A 162 -5.09 8.26 -3.63
N TYR A 163 -5.07 7.95 -4.93
CA TYR A 163 -6.07 8.45 -5.87
C TYR A 163 -7.47 7.97 -5.48
N VAL A 164 -7.62 6.69 -5.17
CA VAL A 164 -8.90 6.11 -4.75
C VAL A 164 -9.39 6.76 -3.46
N ILE A 165 -8.52 6.95 -2.48
CA ILE A 165 -8.85 7.62 -1.21
C ILE A 165 -9.34 9.05 -1.48
N ALA A 166 -8.61 9.82 -2.28
CA ALA A 166 -8.98 11.19 -2.63
C ALA A 166 -10.34 11.24 -3.34
N ARG A 167 -10.56 10.38 -4.35
CA ARG A 167 -11.83 10.30 -5.07
C ARG A 167 -13.00 9.98 -4.15
N PHE A 168 -12.87 9.00 -3.25
CA PHE A 168 -13.95 8.71 -2.30
C PHE A 168 -14.24 9.87 -1.36
N ARG A 169 -13.21 10.61 -0.93
CA ARG A 169 -13.38 11.82 -0.12
C ARG A 169 -14.09 12.94 -0.89
N GLU A 170 -13.78 13.11 -2.17
CA GLU A 170 -14.51 14.00 -3.07
C GLU A 170 -15.99 13.59 -3.22
N HIS A 171 -16.32 12.30 -3.09
CA HIS A 171 -17.69 11.78 -2.99
C HIS A 171 -18.32 11.89 -1.58
N GLY A 172 -17.70 12.63 -0.65
CA GLY A 172 -18.21 12.86 0.70
C GLY A 172 -18.01 11.69 1.68
N LEU A 173 -17.23 10.68 1.31
CA LEU A 173 -16.88 9.58 2.21
C LEU A 173 -15.67 9.98 3.05
N ALA A 174 -15.79 9.91 4.38
CA ALA A 174 -14.70 10.26 5.29
C ALA A 174 -13.62 9.16 5.36
N MET A 175 -13.05 8.80 4.21
CA MET A 175 -12.07 7.73 4.10
C MET A 175 -10.82 8.04 4.92
N LEU A 176 -10.41 7.03 5.68
CA LEU A 176 -9.24 6.98 6.53
C LEU A 176 -8.25 5.97 5.95
N CYS A 177 -6.95 6.20 6.16
CA CYS A 177 -5.90 5.26 5.79
C CYS A 177 -4.74 5.35 6.80
N HIS A 178 -3.98 4.27 6.92
CA HIS A 178 -2.79 4.24 7.76
C HIS A 178 -1.90 3.06 7.37
N PRO A 179 -0.56 3.20 7.34
CA PRO A 179 0.34 2.12 6.96
C PRO A 179 0.20 0.87 7.84
N LEU A 180 -0.14 1.03 9.13
CA LEU A 180 -0.45 -0.10 10.02
C LEU A 180 -1.66 -0.92 9.52
N ALA A 181 -2.72 -0.24 9.07
CA ALA A 181 -3.94 -0.90 8.61
C ALA A 181 -3.73 -1.68 7.31
N ASP A 182 -3.01 -1.09 6.35
CA ASP A 182 -2.63 -1.76 5.10
C ASP A 182 -1.71 -2.97 5.37
N ALA A 183 -0.62 -2.75 6.10
CA ALA A 183 0.41 -3.77 6.29
C ALA A 183 -0.08 -4.98 7.07
N LEU A 184 -0.88 -4.75 8.13
CA LEU A 184 -1.32 -5.77 9.07
C LEU A 184 -2.70 -6.35 8.73
N PHE A 185 -3.68 -5.47 8.45
CA PHE A 185 -5.08 -5.87 8.31
C PHE A 185 -5.57 -5.93 6.87
N ARG A 186 -4.73 -5.58 5.88
CA ARG A 186 -5.12 -5.53 4.45
C ARG A 186 -6.29 -4.58 4.20
N ALA A 187 -6.36 -3.51 5.00
CA ALA A 187 -7.31 -2.44 4.83
C ALA A 187 -6.60 -1.28 4.12
N ASP A 188 -6.77 -1.17 2.79
CA ASP A 188 -6.14 -0.09 2.01
C ASP A 188 -6.73 1.27 2.43
N THR A 189 -8.03 1.30 2.72
CA THR A 189 -8.72 2.44 3.33
C THR A 189 -10.03 2.00 3.98
N TRP A 190 -10.60 2.80 4.88
CA TRP A 190 -11.88 2.50 5.53
C TRP A 190 -12.68 3.78 5.83
N CYS A 191 -13.99 3.64 6.04
CA CYS A 191 -14.87 4.69 6.54
C CYS A 191 -15.85 4.05 7.53
N ASN A 192 -15.88 4.53 8.78
CA ASN A 192 -16.53 3.83 9.89
C ASN A 192 -16.15 2.34 9.89
N ASN A 193 -17.11 1.42 9.94
CA ASN A 193 -16.84 -0.02 9.91
C ASN A 193 -16.85 -0.60 8.47
N VAL A 194 -16.74 0.23 7.44
CA VAL A 194 -16.66 -0.25 6.05
C VAL A 194 -15.21 -0.18 5.58
N ILE A 195 -14.62 -1.34 5.37
CA ILE A 195 -13.25 -1.53 4.90
C ILE A 195 -13.25 -1.67 3.39
N VAL A 196 -12.35 -0.98 2.71
CA VAL A 196 -12.13 -1.12 1.27
C VAL A 196 -10.86 -1.90 1.03
N GLU A 197 -10.98 -2.93 0.20
CA GLU A 197 -9.85 -3.71 -0.34
C GLU A 197 -9.72 -3.39 -1.84
N LEU A 198 -8.61 -2.79 -2.23
CA LEU A 198 -8.23 -2.53 -3.60
C LEU A 198 -7.60 -3.78 -4.20
N TYR A 199 -8.16 -4.22 -5.32
CA TYR A 199 -7.77 -5.48 -5.92
C TYR A 199 -7.58 -5.33 -7.43
N ILE A 200 -6.37 -5.64 -7.90
CA ILE A 200 -6.10 -5.88 -9.31
C ILE A 200 -5.94 -7.39 -9.48
N PRO A 201 -6.84 -8.07 -10.23
CA PRO A 201 -6.70 -9.49 -10.50
C PRO A 201 -5.35 -9.76 -11.14
N ASN A 202 -4.58 -10.67 -10.53
CA ASN A 202 -3.30 -11.09 -11.07
C ASN A 202 -3.23 -12.62 -11.02
N PRO A 203 -3.34 -13.30 -12.17
CA PRO A 203 -3.38 -14.76 -12.22
C PRO A 203 -2.16 -15.45 -11.57
N THR A 204 -1.03 -14.74 -11.41
CA THR A 204 0.18 -15.26 -10.78
C THR A 204 0.26 -15.02 -9.27
N PHE A 205 -0.44 -14.02 -8.72
CA PHE A 205 -0.29 -13.60 -7.32
C PHE A 205 -1.57 -13.70 -6.49
N LYS A 206 -2.75 -13.52 -7.11
CA LYS A 206 -4.07 -13.62 -6.47
C LYS A 206 -5.16 -13.73 -7.56
N THR A 207 -5.89 -14.83 -7.57
CA THR A 207 -7.14 -15.04 -8.31
C THR A 207 -8.31 -15.14 -7.34
N VAL A 208 -9.54 -15.04 -7.85
CA VAL A 208 -10.79 -15.14 -7.07
C VAL A 208 -10.86 -16.43 -6.24
N THR A 209 -10.20 -17.50 -6.72
CA THR A 209 -10.23 -18.86 -6.17
C THR A 209 -8.88 -19.36 -5.60
N ALA A 210 -7.75 -18.66 -5.83
CA ALA A 210 -6.43 -19.08 -5.35
C ALA A 210 -5.48 -17.89 -5.14
N GLY A 211 -4.70 -17.88 -4.06
CA GLY A 211 -3.69 -16.85 -3.82
C GLY A 211 -2.99 -17.01 -2.47
N ARG A 212 -1.72 -16.60 -2.39
CA ARG A 212 -0.87 -16.75 -1.19
C ARG A 212 -1.31 -15.89 0.01
N LYS A 213 -2.22 -14.92 -0.19
CA LYS A 213 -2.62 -13.94 0.83
C LYS A 213 -4.06 -14.16 1.29
N PHE A 214 -4.28 -14.20 2.60
CA PHE A 214 -5.63 -14.15 3.18
C PHE A 214 -6.41 -12.92 2.68
N LYS A 215 -7.70 -13.09 2.40
CA LYS A 215 -8.60 -11.99 2.04
C LYS A 215 -8.85 -11.11 3.27
N THR A 216 -9.12 -9.82 3.09
CA THR A 216 -9.38 -8.89 4.21
C THR A 216 -10.50 -9.40 5.12
N ARG A 217 -11.59 -9.93 4.52
CA ARG A 217 -12.68 -10.60 5.25
C ARG A 217 -12.23 -11.69 6.23
N THR A 218 -11.13 -12.38 5.94
CA THR A 218 -10.63 -13.45 6.80
C THR A 218 -10.02 -12.90 8.10
N TYR A 219 -9.49 -11.67 8.11
CA TYR A 219 -8.98 -11.02 9.33
C TYR A 219 -10.12 -10.60 10.26
N PHE A 220 -11.27 -10.22 9.69
CA PHE A 220 -12.41 -9.68 10.41
C PHE A 220 -13.56 -10.69 10.60
N ALA A 221 -13.29 -11.98 10.45
CA ALA A 221 -14.32 -13.02 10.53
C ALA A 221 -14.96 -13.13 11.93
N ASP A 222 -14.25 -12.75 12.99
CA ASP A 222 -14.74 -12.67 14.37
C ASP A 222 -15.32 -11.28 14.74
N GLN A 223 -15.44 -10.38 13.76
CA GLN A 223 -15.86 -9.00 13.96
C GLN A 223 -16.96 -8.62 12.96
N PRO A 224 -18.22 -9.07 13.19
CA PRO A 224 -19.32 -8.91 12.23
C PRO A 224 -19.74 -7.45 12.00
N GLN A 225 -19.28 -6.51 12.83
CA GLN A 225 -19.51 -5.09 12.61
C GLN A 225 -18.82 -4.56 11.35
N PHE A 226 -17.77 -5.24 10.86
CA PHE A 226 -17.03 -4.83 9.68
C PHE A 226 -17.64 -5.35 8.38
N ASP A 227 -18.00 -4.41 7.51
CA ASP A 227 -18.35 -4.70 6.11
C ASP A 227 -17.11 -4.50 5.24
N VAL A 228 -16.85 -5.41 4.30
CA VAL A 228 -15.74 -5.28 3.34
C VAL A 228 -16.30 -5.01 1.94
N VAL A 229 -15.80 -3.96 1.29
CA VAL A 229 -16.10 -3.61 -0.10
C VAL A 229 -14.83 -3.80 -0.94
N GLU A 230 -14.86 -4.78 -1.83
CA GLU A 230 -13.77 -4.99 -2.80
C GLU A 230 -13.95 -4.05 -3.99
N LEU A 231 -12.92 -3.24 -4.30
CA LEU A 231 -12.82 -2.49 -5.53
C LEU A 231 -11.89 -3.27 -6.48
N THR A 232 -12.49 -3.93 -7.45
CA THR A 232 -11.75 -4.68 -8.48
C THR A 232 -11.45 -3.77 -9.67
N MET A 233 -10.19 -3.67 -10.06
CA MET A 233 -9.77 -2.93 -11.25
C MET A 233 -9.27 -3.89 -12.33
N PRO A 234 -9.58 -3.63 -13.61
CA PRO A 234 -8.97 -4.38 -14.69
C PRO A 234 -7.45 -4.15 -14.71
N ALA A 235 -6.70 -5.17 -15.11
CA ALA A 235 -5.31 -4.96 -15.47
C ALA A 235 -5.27 -4.06 -16.70
N GLN A 236 -4.53 -2.96 -16.63
CA GLN A 236 -4.28 -2.09 -17.78
C GLN A 236 -2.82 -2.23 -18.22
N HIS A 237 -2.62 -2.19 -19.54
CA HIS A 237 -1.36 -2.58 -20.17
C HIS A 237 -0.56 -1.39 -20.75
N SER A 238 -0.96 -0.13 -20.50
CA SER A 238 -0.16 1.01 -20.95
C SER A 238 1.13 1.09 -20.13
N PHE A 239 2.26 0.85 -20.79
CA PHE A 239 3.56 0.97 -20.18
C PHE A 239 3.90 2.45 -19.99
N GLY A 240 4.46 2.84 -18.84
CA GLY A 240 4.80 4.26 -18.61
C GLY A 240 3.88 5.05 -17.70
N GLU A 241 2.63 4.64 -17.57
CA GLU A 241 1.56 5.50 -17.05
C GLU A 241 1.05 5.05 -15.69
N LEU A 242 0.70 6.01 -14.83
CA LEU A 242 -0.03 5.72 -13.62
C LEU A 242 -1.47 5.33 -13.98
N HIS A 243 -1.78 4.06 -13.81
CA HIS A 243 -3.13 3.54 -14.00
C HIS A 243 -4.00 3.83 -12.79
N VAL A 244 -5.01 4.67 -12.98
CA VAL A 244 -6.06 4.97 -12.00
C VAL A 244 -7.40 4.36 -12.43
N PRO A 245 -8.30 4.00 -11.51
CA PRO A 245 -9.61 3.49 -11.86
C PRO A 245 -10.42 4.51 -12.68
N ALA A 246 -11.23 4.00 -13.61
CA ALA A 246 -12.19 4.81 -14.35
C ALA A 246 -13.22 5.45 -13.40
N PRO A 247 -13.74 6.65 -13.70
CA PRO A 247 -14.71 7.35 -12.86
C PRO A 247 -15.92 6.48 -12.46
N GLU A 248 -16.46 5.69 -13.39
CA GLU A 248 -17.62 4.83 -13.16
C GLU A 248 -17.31 3.71 -12.15
N THR A 249 -16.06 3.24 -12.11
CA THR A 249 -15.60 2.25 -11.12
C THR A 249 -15.56 2.84 -9.71
N ILE A 250 -15.11 4.10 -9.59
CA ILE A 250 -15.14 4.85 -8.33
C ILE A 250 -16.58 5.07 -7.88
N GLU A 251 -17.45 5.58 -8.75
CA GLU A 251 -18.84 5.87 -8.43
C GLU A 251 -19.60 4.63 -7.95
N HIS A 252 -19.44 3.52 -8.66
CA HIS A 252 -20.05 2.25 -8.28
C HIS A 252 -19.54 1.76 -6.91
N ALA A 253 -18.24 1.86 -6.65
CA ALA A 253 -17.67 1.49 -5.35
C ALA A 253 -18.13 2.43 -4.23
N ALA A 254 -18.22 3.74 -4.48
CA ALA A 254 -18.72 4.72 -3.53
C ALA A 254 -20.17 4.42 -3.12
N ALA A 255 -21.04 4.11 -4.08
CA ALA A 255 -22.43 3.72 -3.81
C ALA A 255 -22.53 2.45 -2.95
N ARG A 256 -21.65 1.46 -3.19
CA ARG A 256 -21.56 0.25 -2.36
C ARG A 256 -21.09 0.55 -0.94
N ILE A 257 -20.13 1.45 -0.78
CA ILE A 257 -19.65 1.90 0.55
C ILE A 257 -20.80 2.61 1.30
N GLN A 258 -21.50 3.55 0.66
CA GLN A 258 -22.66 4.23 1.26
C GLN A 258 -23.77 3.26 1.68
N THR A 259 -24.07 2.27 0.83
CA THR A 259 -25.04 1.23 1.15
C THR A 259 -24.62 0.42 2.38
N ALA A 260 -23.34 0.04 2.47
CA ALA A 260 -22.80 -0.66 3.65
C ALA A 260 -22.88 0.20 4.91
N LEU A 261 -22.51 1.49 4.82
CA LEU A 261 -22.60 2.44 5.93
C LEU A 261 -24.01 2.56 6.49
N HIS A 262 -25.04 2.64 5.63
CA HIS A 262 -26.43 2.70 6.08
C HIS A 262 -26.87 1.43 6.83
N ARG A 263 -26.39 0.25 6.42
CA ARG A 263 -26.70 -1.00 7.14
C ARG A 263 -26.03 -1.05 8.50
N SER A 264 -24.78 -0.60 8.61
CA SER A 264 -24.05 -0.58 9.88
C SER A 264 -24.64 0.38 10.91
N HIS A 265 -25.39 1.41 10.50
CA HIS A 265 -26.09 2.32 11.43
C HIS A 265 -27.47 1.81 11.87
N ALA A 266 -28.02 0.81 11.18
CA ALA A 266 -29.33 0.25 11.49
C ALA A 266 -29.28 -0.98 12.42
N ALA A 267 -28.09 -1.51 12.67
CA ALA A 267 -27.81 -2.66 13.54
C ALA A 267 -27.25 -2.20 14.90
#